data_AF-A0A2G6U2Q7-F1
#
_entry.id   AF-A0A2G6U2Q7-F1
#
_cell.length_a   1.000
_cell.length_b   1.000
_cell.length_c   1.000
_cell.angle_alpha   90.00
_cell.angle_beta   90.00
_cell.angle_gamma   90.00
#
_symmetry.space_group_name_H-M   'P 1'
#
loop_
_entity.id
_entity.type
_entity.pdbx_description
1 polymer ?
#
loop_
_entity_poly.entity_id
_entity_poly.type
_entity_poly.pdbx_seq_one_letter_code
_entity_poly.pdbx_strand_id
1 'polypeptide(L)' 'MQPALCSVCNKDPTQEPGPLHGAWLCFADHCAEQADMLSHPQGLAYFCSVHLPAAKALAHLPQQEAIARLAHACARS' A
#
# COMPACT_ATOMS: atom_id res chain seq x y z
N MET A 1 3.72 14.53 4.18
CA MET A 1 2.55 13.70 3.82
C MET A 1 2.94 12.85 2.62
N GLN A 2 2.78 11.52 2.67
CA GLN A 2 3.00 10.69 1.48
C GLN A 2 1.82 10.87 0.51
N PRO A 3 2.09 11.02 -0.80
CA PRO A 3 1.02 11.06 -1.79
C PRO A 3 0.30 9.71 -1.82
N ALA A 4 -1.00 9.71 -2.10
CA ALA A 4 -1.83 8.50 -2.21
C ALA A 4 -1.57 7.75 -3.53
N LEU A 5 -0.31 7.46 -3.84
CA LEU A 5 0.07 6.69 -5.03
C LEU A 5 0.06 5.20 -4.71
N CYS A 6 -0.38 4.37 -5.67
CA CYS A 6 -0.32 2.92 -5.48
C CYS A 6 1.13 2.48 -5.28
N SER A 7 1.42 1.82 -4.16
CA SER A 7 2.78 1.40 -3.78
C SER A 7 3.36 0.27 -4.66
N VAL A 8 2.60 -0.22 -5.64
CA VAL A 8 3.02 -1.25 -6.60
C VAL A 8 3.25 -0.66 -7.99
N CYS A 9 2.27 0.07 -8.54
CA CYS A 9 2.31 0.57 -9.92
C CYS A 9 2.41 2.10 -10.05
N ASN A 10 2.51 2.83 -8.93
CA ASN A 10 2.51 4.30 -8.87
C ASN A 10 1.30 4.99 -9.52
N LYS A 11 0.22 4.24 -9.81
CA LYS A 11 -1.02 4.81 -10.32
C LYS A 11 -1.64 5.76 -9.28
N ASP A 12 -2.03 6.93 -9.76
CA ASP A 12 -2.71 7.95 -8.96
C ASP A 12 -4.21 7.65 -8.83
N PRO A 13 -4.87 7.98 -7.71
CA PRO A 13 -6.30 7.71 -7.51
C PRO A 13 -7.19 8.38 -8.56
N THR A 14 -6.79 9.54 -9.09
CA THR A 14 -7.55 10.25 -10.14
C THR A 14 -7.55 9.52 -11.48
N GLN A 15 -6.68 8.52 -11.65
CA GLN A 15 -6.56 7.69 -12.85
C GLN A 15 -7.33 6.36 -12.73
N GLU A 16 -8.14 6.18 -11.68
CA GLU A 16 -9.02 5.03 -11.52
C GLU A 16 -10.36 5.27 -12.24
N PRO A 17 -10.88 4.29 -13.01
CA PRO A 17 -12.14 4.45 -13.70
C PRO A 17 -13.35 4.29 -12.76
N GLY A 18 -14.29 5.23 -12.83
CA GLY A 18 -15.61 5.11 -12.18
C GLY A 18 -15.58 5.24 -10.65
N PRO A 19 -16.45 4.53 -9.91
CA PRO A 19 -16.53 4.62 -8.44
C PRO A 19 -15.42 3.83 -7.72
N LEU A 20 -14.54 3.15 -8.46
CA LEU A 20 -13.45 2.38 -7.89
C LEU A 20 -12.45 3.33 -7.24
N HIS A 21 -12.18 3.08 -5.98
CA HIS A 21 -11.21 3.83 -5.20
C HIS A 21 -10.25 2.84 -4.55
N GLY A 22 -8.97 3.17 -4.66
CA GLY A 22 -7.95 2.57 -3.82
C GLY A 22 -8.17 2.91 -2.35
N ALA A 23 -7.34 2.31 -1.50
CA ALA A 23 -7.41 2.55 -0.06
C ALA A 23 -6.03 2.48 0.58
N TRP A 24 -5.92 3.18 1.71
CA TRP A 24 -4.81 3.02 2.64
C TRP A 24 -4.97 1.71 3.42
N LEU A 25 -3.87 0.99 3.59
CA LEU A 25 -3.79 -0.24 4.38
C LEU A 25 -2.68 -0.15 5.41
N CYS A 26 -3.03 -0.51 6.65
CA CYS A 26 -2.08 -0.79 7.71
C CYS A 26 -1.57 -2.24 7.58
N PHE A 27 -0.26 -2.40 7.71
CA PHE A 27 0.45 -3.67 7.75
C PHE A 27 0.86 -4.03 9.18
N ALA A 28 1.44 -5.22 9.37
CA ALA A 28 1.80 -5.72 10.70
C ALA A 28 2.83 -4.85 11.45
N ASP A 29 3.66 -4.12 10.72
CA ASP A 29 4.66 -3.17 11.24
C ASP A 29 4.10 -1.75 11.45
N HIS A 30 2.78 -1.57 11.31
CA HIS A 30 2.14 -0.28 11.56
C HIS A 30 2.06 0.03 13.06
N CYS A 31 3.03 0.80 13.57
CA CYS A 31 2.99 1.38 14.90
C CYS A 31 2.48 2.83 14.84
N ALA A 32 1.24 3.06 15.27
CA ALA A 32 0.66 4.40 15.40
C ALA A 32 1.47 5.30 16.36
N GLU A 33 2.17 4.71 17.34
CA GLU A 33 2.96 5.41 18.35
C GLU A 33 4.29 5.98 17.80
N GLN A 34 4.75 5.52 16.62
CA GLN A 34 5.97 6.05 15.99
C GLN A 34 5.73 7.34 15.19
N ALA A 35 4.49 7.81 15.09
CA ALA A 35 4.17 9.06 14.37
C ALA A 35 4.77 10.32 15.04
N ASP A 36 5.17 10.23 16.31
CA ASP A 36 5.75 11.33 17.10
C ASP A 36 7.30 11.40 16.97
N MET A 37 7.94 10.31 16.55
CA MET A 37 9.37 10.30 16.24
C MET A 37 9.57 10.73 14.80
N LEU A 38 10.62 11.53 14.52
CA LEU A 38 11.00 12.08 13.21
C LEU A 38 11.26 11.03 12.08
N SER A 39 10.96 9.76 12.34
CA SER A 39 11.02 8.66 11.37
C SER A 39 9.65 8.50 10.72
N HIS A 40 9.60 8.37 9.39
CA HIS A 40 8.34 8.18 8.68
C HIS A 40 7.54 6.99 9.24
N PRO A 41 6.22 7.14 9.47
CA PRO A 41 5.40 6.06 10.00
C PRO A 41 5.45 4.86 9.05
N GLN A 42 6.06 3.78 9.53
CA GLN A 42 6.16 2.52 8.79
C GLN A 42 4.82 1.79 8.83
N GLY A 43 4.62 0.87 7.90
CA GLY A 43 3.44 0.00 7.92
C GLY A 43 2.17 0.61 7.32
N LEU A 44 2.19 1.79 6.70
CA LEU A 44 1.01 2.38 6.03
C LEU A 44 1.26 2.66 4.55
N ALA A 45 0.51 2.03 3.64
CA ALA A 45 0.65 2.25 2.19
C ALA A 45 -0.71 2.35 1.48
N TYR A 46 -0.74 3.10 0.39
CA TYR A 46 -1.89 3.22 -0.48
C TYR A 46 -1.80 2.22 -1.66
N PHE A 47 -2.92 1.62 -2.04
CA PHE A 47 -3.04 0.73 -3.20
C PHE A 47 -4.26 1.12 -4.04
N CYS A 48 -4.11 1.10 -5.36
CA CYS A 48 -5.23 1.23 -6.29
C CYS A 48 -6.18 0.03 -6.17
N SER A 49 -7.40 0.19 -6.68
CA SER A 49 -8.47 -0.80 -6.66
C SER A 49 -8.05 -2.17 -7.20
N VAL A 50 -7.13 -2.21 -8.17
CA VAL A 50 -6.59 -3.44 -8.77
C VAL A 50 -5.70 -4.22 -7.81
N HIS A 51 -4.77 -3.54 -7.12
CA HIS A 51 -3.80 -4.20 -6.22
C HIS A 51 -4.32 -4.34 -4.79
N LEU A 52 -5.39 -3.61 -4.43
CA LEU A 52 -5.95 -3.60 -3.09
C LEU A 52 -6.36 -4.99 -2.56
N PRO A 53 -7.03 -5.88 -3.33
CA PRO A 53 -7.40 -7.21 -2.82
C PRO A 53 -6.18 -8.07 -2.45
N ALA A 54 -5.14 -8.05 -3.28
CA ALA A 54 -3.90 -8.80 -3.01
C ALA A 54 -3.14 -8.20 -1.83
N ALA A 55 -3.11 -6.86 -1.71
CA ALA A 55 -2.49 -6.19 -0.57
C ALA A 55 -3.19 -6.53 0.76
N LYS A 56 -4.53 -6.62 0.77
CA LYS A 56 -5.29 -7.06 1.96
C LYS A 56 -4.90 -8.46 2.41
N ALA A 57 -4.68 -9.39 1.47
CA ALA A 57 -4.25 -10.75 1.80
C ALA A 57 -2.86 -10.80 2.45
N LEU A 58 -2.02 -9.79 2.20
CA LEU A 58 -0.65 -9.68 2.72
C LEU A 58 -0.52 -8.70 3.91
N ALA A 59 -1.62 -8.11 4.38
CA ALA A 59 -1.61 -7.13 5.47
C ALA A 59 -1.02 -7.66 6.80
N HIS A 60 -0.96 -8.98 6.96
CA HIS A 60 -0.33 -9.65 8.09
C HIS A 60 1.21 -9.67 8.03
N LEU A 61 1.82 -9.27 6.92
CA LEU A 61 3.27 -9.13 6.75
C LEU A 61 3.70 -7.68 7.02
N PRO A 62 5.01 -7.42 7.24
CA PRO A 62 5.55 -6.08 7.18
C PRO A 62 5.33 -5.43 5.81
N GLN A 63 5.05 -4.13 5.77
CA GLN A 63 4.75 -3.38 4.55
C GLN A 63 5.76 -3.62 3.44
N GLN A 64 7.07 -3.55 3.75
CA GLN A 64 8.12 -3.69 2.76
C GLN A 64 8.11 -5.07 2.08
N GLU A 65 7.90 -6.12 2.88
CA GLU A 65 7.80 -7.50 2.39
C GLU A 65 6.53 -7.71 1.55
N ALA A 66 5.39 -7.17 2.00
CA ALA A 66 4.14 -7.27 1.26
C ALA A 66 4.24 -6.60 -0.12
N ILE A 67 4.83 -5.40 -0.19
CA ILE A 67 5.04 -4.68 -1.46
C ILE A 67 5.97 -5.46 -2.38
N ALA A 68 7.08 -6.00 -1.87
CA ALA A 68 8.01 -6.80 -2.66
C ALA A 68 7.32 -8.03 -3.30
N ARG A 69 6.48 -8.74 -2.53
CA ARG A 69 5.70 -9.87 -3.03
C ARG A 69 4.68 -9.47 -4.10
N LEU A 70 3.98 -8.34 -3.90
CA LEU A 70 3.03 -7.82 -4.89
C LEU A 70 3.73 -7.42 -6.18
N ALA A 71 4.86 -6.71 -6.10
CA ALA A 71 5.64 -6.31 -7.26
C ALA A 71 6.13 -7.53 -8.06
N HIS A 72 6.59 -8.59 -7.39
CA HIS A 72 6.99 -9.84 -8.04
C HIS A 72 5.81 -10.57 -8.71
N ALA A 73 4.62 -10.55 -8.11
CA ALA A 73 3.43 -11.17 -8.71
C ALA A 73 2.97 -10.40 -9.97
N CYS A 74 2.99 -9.07 -9.92
CA CYS A 74 2.58 -8.22 -11.05
C CYS A 74 3.56 -8.25 -12.23
N ALA A 75 4.87 -8.37 -11.98
CA ALA A 75 5.87 -8.46 -13.06
C ALA A 75 5.77 -9.77 -13.88
N ARG A 76 5.03 -10.76 -13.38
CA ARG A 76 4.83 -12.07 -14.02
C ARG A 76 3.47 -12.21 -14.72
N SER A 77 2.63 -11.17 -14.66
CA SER A 77 1.26 -11.15 -15.20
C SER A 77 1.18 -10.43 -16.54
#